data_AF-A0A972YM09-F1
#
_entry.id   AF-A0A972YM09-F1
#
_cell.length_a   1.000
_cell.length_b   1.000
_cell.length_c   1.000
_cell.angle_alpha   90.00
_cell.angle_beta   90.00
_cell.angle_gamma   90.00
#
_symmetry.space_group_name_H-M   'P 1'
#
loop_
_entity.id
_entity.type
_entity.pdbx_description
1 polymer ?
#
loop_
_entity_poly.entity_id
_entity_poly.type
_entity_poly.pdbx_seq_one_letter_code
_entity_poly.pdbx_strand_id
1 'polypeptide(L)'
;SHASSTPASHLSVKGAPLEQAAFILNHPTIYLGTLVESASRSGGRWFAGFVGVLGHANIMLPLPLYALLPLCLLTACLLDAPELEAFGASRRVFTCGVVLIGLILVPTIGYLVWNTVGRERISGIQGRYFLPVVPTLLLAVPSVGRWAPQLVRHGAPAVAVGVVASATLGLAVALYCVVRGFYDCAS
;
A
#
# COMPACT_ATOMS: atom_id res chain seq x y z
N SER A 1 -42.10 -18.31 -36.95
CA SER A 1 -41.38 -17.23 -37.63
C SER A 1 -40.41 -16.59 -36.64
N HIS A 2 -39.12 -16.78 -36.93
CA HIS A 2 -37.94 -16.06 -36.43
C HIS A 2 -37.84 -15.70 -34.94
N ALA A 3 -37.20 -16.61 -34.20
CA ALA A 3 -36.30 -16.22 -33.12
C ALA A 3 -35.15 -15.39 -33.71
N SER A 4 -35.17 -14.07 -33.50
CA SER A 4 -34.03 -13.21 -33.75
C SER A 4 -33.09 -13.32 -32.54
N SER A 5 -32.07 -14.15 -32.69
CA SER A 5 -30.88 -14.18 -31.86
C SER A 5 -30.19 -12.82 -31.93
N THR A 6 -30.47 -11.96 -30.95
CA THR A 6 -29.62 -10.82 -30.66
C THR A 6 -28.25 -11.38 -30.26
N PRO A 7 -27.15 -11.04 -30.96
CA PRO A 7 -25.83 -11.48 -30.52
C PRO A 7 -25.57 -10.80 -29.18
N ALA A 8 -25.38 -11.60 -28.14
CA ALA A 8 -24.94 -11.12 -26.84
C ALA A 8 -23.64 -10.35 -27.04
N SER A 9 -23.74 -9.03 -27.08
CA SER A 9 -22.62 -8.11 -27.08
C SER A 9 -21.80 -8.42 -25.84
N HIS A 10 -20.57 -8.89 -26.07
CA HIS A 10 -19.44 -8.98 -25.15
C HIS A 10 -19.77 -8.45 -23.75
N LEU A 11 -20.35 -9.30 -22.91
CA LEU A 11 -20.44 -9.02 -21.49
C LEU A 11 -18.99 -8.82 -21.05
N SER A 12 -18.63 -7.57 -20.75
CA SER A 12 -17.34 -7.23 -20.18
C SER A 12 -17.33 -7.85 -18.78
N VAL A 13 -16.98 -9.13 -18.72
CA VAL A 13 -17.03 -9.94 -17.50
C VAL A 13 -15.97 -9.36 -16.56
N LYS A 14 -16.43 -8.70 -15.50
CA LYS A 14 -15.56 -8.35 -14.38
C LYS A 14 -15.09 -9.65 -13.73
N GLY A 15 -13.78 -9.80 -13.56
CA GLY A 15 -13.23 -11.00 -12.95
C GLY A 15 -13.25 -12.21 -13.89
N ALA A 16 -12.72 -12.05 -15.11
CA ALA A 16 -12.29 -13.16 -15.96
C ALA A 16 -10.75 -13.28 -15.92
N PRO A 17 -10.14 -13.88 -14.87
CA PRO A 17 -8.69 -13.88 -14.68
C PRO A 17 -7.93 -14.52 -15.84
N LEU A 18 -8.50 -15.56 -16.47
CA LEU A 18 -7.86 -16.29 -17.56
C LEU A 18 -7.77 -15.44 -18.83
N GLU A 19 -8.85 -14.73 -19.19
CA GLU A 19 -8.88 -13.83 -20.33
C GLU A 19 -7.99 -12.61 -20.11
N GLN A 20 -7.99 -12.07 -18.89
CA GLN A 20 -7.11 -10.96 -18.54
C GLN A 20 -5.64 -11.39 -18.52
N ALA A 21 -5.32 -12.59 -18.03
CA ALA A 21 -3.96 -13.13 -18.08
C ALA A 21 -3.50 -13.33 -19.53
N ALA A 22 -4.37 -13.86 -20.40
CA ALA A 22 -4.09 -13.97 -21.83
C ALA A 22 -3.84 -12.58 -22.47
N PHE A 23 -4.61 -11.56 -22.08
CA PHE A 23 -4.40 -10.18 -22.52
C PHE A 23 -3.02 -9.65 -22.09
N ILE A 24 -2.61 -9.84 -20.84
CA ILE A 24 -1.30 -9.40 -20.34
C ILE A 24 -0.16 -10.07 -21.14
N LEU A 25 -0.29 -11.37 -21.43
CA LEU A 25 0.71 -12.14 -22.17
C LEU A 25 0.79 -11.74 -23.64
N ASN A 26 -0.35 -11.41 -24.27
CA ASN A 26 -0.41 -11.00 -25.68
C ASN A 26 -0.04 -9.52 -25.88
N HIS A 27 -0.21 -8.67 -24.86
CA HIS A 27 0.00 -7.22 -24.94
C HIS A 27 0.83 -6.66 -23.76
N PRO A 28 2.07 -7.14 -23.55
CA PRO A 28 2.88 -6.77 -22.39
C PRO A 28 3.23 -5.27 -22.33
N THR A 29 3.46 -4.63 -23.48
CA THR A 29 3.77 -3.18 -23.56
C THR A 29 2.57 -2.33 -23.16
N ILE A 30 1.37 -2.70 -23.59
CA ILE A 30 0.12 -2.03 -23.21
C ILE A 30 -0.11 -2.19 -21.71
N TYR A 31 0.09 -3.41 -21.19
CA TYR A 31 -0.04 -3.67 -19.76
C TYR A 31 0.94 -2.85 -18.90
N LEU A 32 2.21 -2.75 -19.31
CA LEU A 32 3.20 -1.90 -18.62
C LEU A 32 2.77 -0.43 -18.62
N GLY A 33 2.24 0.07 -19.73
CA GLY A 33 1.65 1.42 -19.81
C GLY A 33 0.50 1.61 -18.82
N THR A 34 -0.42 0.65 -18.75
CA THR A 34 -1.54 0.64 -17.80
C THR A 34 -1.04 0.64 -16.34
N LEU A 35 0.01 -0.11 -16.02
CA LEU A 35 0.56 -0.19 -14.67
C LEU A 35 1.21 1.13 -14.26
N VAL A 36 2.01 1.74 -15.15
CA VAL A 36 2.67 3.04 -14.92
C VAL A 36 1.64 4.16 -14.78
N GLU A 37 0.66 4.23 -15.68
CA GLU A 37 -0.42 5.24 -15.61
C GLU A 37 -1.29 5.06 -14.35
N SER A 38 -1.50 3.81 -13.92
CA SER A 38 -2.22 3.53 -12.68
C SER A 38 -1.42 3.97 -11.46
N ALA A 39 -0.12 3.69 -11.44
CA ALA A 39 0.78 4.09 -10.37
C ALA A 39 0.93 5.62 -10.27
N SER A 40 1.07 6.32 -11.39
CA SER A 40 1.23 7.79 -11.42
C SER A 40 -0.02 8.52 -10.89
N ARG A 41 -1.21 8.03 -11.26
CA ARG A 41 -2.48 8.70 -10.97
C ARG A 41 -3.15 8.24 -9.68
N SER A 42 -2.83 7.02 -9.23
CA SER A 42 -3.44 6.44 -8.03
C SER A 42 -2.44 6.25 -6.89
N GLY A 43 -1.13 6.44 -7.13
CA GLY A 43 -0.09 6.30 -6.12
C GLY A 43 -0.33 7.15 -4.88
N GLY A 44 -0.76 8.41 -5.03
CA GLY A 44 -1.12 9.25 -3.89
C GLY A 44 -2.30 8.71 -3.08
N ARG A 45 -3.32 8.14 -3.75
CA ARG A 45 -4.44 7.47 -3.06
C ARG A 45 -4.03 6.16 -2.42
N TRP A 46 -3.11 5.40 -3.02
CA TRP A 46 -2.53 4.22 -2.41
C TRP A 46 -1.70 4.58 -1.17
N PHE A 47 -0.95 5.68 -1.20
CA PHE A 47 -0.24 6.16 -0.02
C PHE A 47 -1.19 6.63 1.09
N ALA A 48 -2.26 7.35 0.76
CA ALA A 48 -3.28 7.71 1.75
C ALA A 48 -3.94 6.45 2.35
N GLY A 49 -4.32 5.49 1.49
CA GLY A 49 -4.89 4.21 1.93
C GLY A 49 -3.94 3.34 2.76
N PHE A 50 -2.63 3.61 2.69
CA PHE A 50 -1.62 2.93 3.49
C PHE A 50 -1.62 3.42 4.94
N VAL A 51 -1.75 4.74 5.17
CA VAL A 51 -1.74 5.30 6.53
C VAL A 51 -3.08 5.16 7.24
N GLY A 52 -4.19 5.31 6.52
CA GLY A 52 -5.51 5.00 7.07
C GLY A 52 -6.65 5.73 6.40
N VAL A 53 -7.07 5.18 5.25
CA VAL A 53 -8.44 5.35 4.79
C VAL A 53 -9.22 4.13 5.27
N LEU A 54 -9.97 4.31 6.35
CA LEU A 54 -10.62 3.23 7.10
C LEU A 54 -12.04 2.93 6.57
N GLY A 55 -12.58 1.77 6.95
CA GLY A 55 -13.87 1.26 6.46
C GLY A 55 -13.84 0.82 4.99
N HIS A 56 -14.81 1.26 4.19
CA HIS A 56 -14.85 1.08 2.73
C HIS A 56 -14.19 2.25 1.98
N ALA A 57 -12.99 2.66 2.41
CA ALA A 57 -12.26 3.80 1.86
C ALA A 57 -12.96 5.18 2.00
N ASN A 58 -13.84 5.34 3.01
CA ASN A 58 -14.64 6.55 3.22
C ASN A 58 -14.24 7.35 4.46
N ILE A 59 -13.55 6.71 5.42
CA ILE A 59 -13.18 7.35 6.68
C ILE A 59 -11.73 7.80 6.58
N MET A 60 -11.55 9.08 6.26
CA MET A 60 -10.21 9.69 6.21
C MET A 60 -9.77 10.05 7.62
N LEU A 61 -8.56 9.64 8.00
CA LEU A 61 -7.95 10.11 9.23
C LEU A 61 -7.69 11.63 9.20
N PRO A 62 -7.49 12.28 10.36
CA PRO A 62 -6.95 13.64 10.42
C PRO A 62 -5.60 13.75 9.69
N LEU A 63 -5.41 14.83 8.91
CA LEU A 63 -4.17 15.15 8.19
C LEU A 63 -2.87 14.96 9.02
N PRO A 64 -2.80 15.36 10.30
CA PRO A 64 -1.60 15.17 11.11
C PRO A 64 -1.17 13.70 11.28
N LEU A 65 -2.12 12.77 11.31
CA LEU A 65 -1.82 11.34 11.46
C LEU A 65 -1.15 10.75 10.23
N TYR A 66 -1.40 11.31 9.04
CA TYR A 66 -0.72 10.91 7.80
C TYR A 66 0.78 11.20 7.82
N ALA A 67 1.23 12.17 8.63
CA ALA A 67 2.64 12.45 8.85
C ALA A 67 3.19 11.76 10.10
N LEU A 68 2.41 11.76 11.20
CA LEU A 68 2.84 11.25 12.49
C LEU A 68 3.12 9.74 12.47
N LEU A 69 2.24 8.94 11.86
CA LEU A 69 2.37 7.47 11.84
C LEU A 69 3.61 7.00 11.05
N PRO A 70 3.85 7.47 9.81
CA PRO A 70 5.10 7.17 9.10
C PRO A 70 6.34 7.66 9.85
N LEU A 71 6.26 8.81 10.52
CA LEU A 71 7.38 9.34 11.31
C LEU A 71 7.68 8.47 12.53
N CYS A 72 6.65 7.98 13.23
CA CYS A 72 6.79 7.03 14.34
C CYS A 72 7.43 5.70 13.87
N LEU A 73 7.04 5.22 12.69
CA LEU A 73 7.62 4.02 12.09
C LEU A 73 9.10 4.24 11.73
N LEU A 74 9.42 5.39 11.12
CA LEU A 74 10.79 5.76 10.79
C LEU A 74 11.65 5.87 12.05
N THR A 75 11.17 6.55 13.10
CA THR A 75 11.92 6.70 14.36
C THR A 75 12.10 5.37 15.08
N ALA A 76 11.12 4.46 15.05
CA ALA A 76 11.29 3.10 15.55
C ALA A 76 12.42 2.36 14.81
N CYS A 77 12.47 2.44 13.48
CA CYS A 77 13.56 1.85 12.70
C CYS A 77 14.93 2.48 12.97
N LEU A 78 14.97 3.77 13.30
CA LEU A 78 16.21 4.46 13.68
C LEU A 78 16.74 4.00 15.05
N LEU A 79 15.86 3.60 15.96
CA LEU A 79 16.23 3.05 17.26
C LEU A 79 16.79 1.61 17.15
N ASP A 80 16.29 0.82 16.19
CA ASP A 80 16.73 -0.56 15.91
C ASP A 80 18.02 -0.68 15.07
N ALA A 81 18.77 0.41 14.93
CA ALA A 81 19.96 0.53 14.10
C ALA A 81 21.00 -0.62 14.17
N PRO A 82 21.37 -1.18 15.35
CA PRO A 82 22.45 -2.16 15.43
C PRO A 82 22.13 -3.50 14.77
N GLU A 83 20.87 -3.95 14.75
CA GLU A 83 20.49 -5.23 14.13
C GLU A 83 20.39 -5.12 12.59
N LEU A 84 20.02 -3.94 12.09
CA LEU A 84 19.95 -3.61 10.65
C LEU A 84 21.33 -3.50 9.98
N GLU A 85 22.39 -3.23 10.75
CA GLU A 85 23.76 -3.19 10.26
C GLU A 85 24.32 -4.59 9.95
N ALA A 86 23.85 -5.63 10.65
CA ALA A 86 24.16 -7.03 10.35
C ALA A 86 23.50 -7.53 9.04
N PHE A 87 22.61 -6.74 8.45
CA PHE A 87 21.92 -7.07 7.20
C PHE A 87 22.85 -6.84 6.00
N GLY A 88 23.49 -7.93 5.54
CA GLY A 88 24.46 -7.89 4.43
C GLY A 88 23.89 -7.41 3.10
N ALA A 89 24.76 -6.89 2.22
CA ALA A 89 24.39 -6.31 0.93
C ALA A 89 23.60 -7.28 0.02
N SER A 90 23.98 -8.56 -0.01
CA SER A 90 23.26 -9.58 -0.79
C SER A 90 21.82 -9.77 -0.31
N ARG A 91 21.58 -9.75 1.01
CA ARG A 91 20.23 -9.85 1.58
C ARG A 91 19.42 -8.61 1.23
N ARG A 92 20.03 -7.41 1.28
CA ARG A 92 19.36 -6.17 0.86
C ARG A 92 18.94 -6.19 -0.60
N VAL A 93 19.80 -6.64 -1.51
CA VAL A 93 19.45 -6.78 -2.94
C VAL A 93 18.28 -7.75 -3.13
N PHE A 94 18.32 -8.89 -2.44
CA PHE A 94 17.20 -9.84 -2.45
C PHE A 94 15.91 -9.19 -1.93
N THR A 95 15.96 -8.51 -0.79
CA THR A 95 14.82 -7.80 -0.19
C THR A 95 14.29 -6.70 -1.11
N CYS A 96 15.16 -5.93 -1.78
CA CYS A 96 14.76 -4.98 -2.82
C CYS A 96 14.00 -5.68 -3.95
N GLY A 97 14.48 -6.85 -4.40
CA GLY A 97 13.79 -7.65 -5.40
C GLY A 97 12.39 -8.08 -4.94
N VAL A 98 12.25 -8.56 -3.71
CA VAL A 98 10.95 -8.93 -3.11
C VAL A 98 10.00 -7.73 -3.07
N VAL A 99 10.50 -6.55 -2.67
CA VAL A 99 9.72 -5.31 -2.66
C VAL A 99 9.23 -4.94 -4.05
N LEU A 100 10.12 -4.94 -5.05
CA LEU A 100 9.77 -4.62 -6.44
C LEU A 100 8.73 -5.60 -7.00
N ILE A 101 8.90 -6.89 -6.73
CA ILE A 101 7.92 -7.92 -7.12
C ILE A 101 6.58 -7.65 -6.45
N GLY A 102 6.55 -7.35 -5.14
CA GLY A 102 5.32 -7.03 -4.43
C GLY A 102 4.60 -5.78 -5.00
N LEU A 103 5.36 -4.73 -5.34
CA LEU A 103 4.82 -3.51 -5.93
C LEU A 103 4.18 -3.72 -7.30
N ILE A 104 4.62 -4.73 -8.06
CA ILE A 104 4.04 -5.11 -9.35
C ILE A 104 2.89 -6.11 -9.15
N LEU A 105 3.09 -7.12 -8.30
CA LEU A 105 2.16 -8.25 -8.16
C LEU A 105 0.84 -7.83 -7.53
N VAL A 106 0.86 -6.95 -6.52
CA VAL A 106 -0.36 -6.43 -5.88
C VAL A 106 -1.30 -5.77 -6.90
N PRO A 107 -0.85 -4.78 -7.71
CA PRO A 107 -1.71 -4.22 -8.75
C PRO A 107 -2.06 -5.22 -9.85
N THR A 108 -1.17 -6.17 -10.18
CA THR A 108 -1.44 -7.23 -11.16
C THR A 108 -2.63 -8.10 -10.73
N ILE A 109 -2.64 -8.56 -9.48
CA ILE A 109 -3.73 -9.38 -8.93
C ILE A 109 -5.03 -8.57 -8.93
N GLY A 110 -5.00 -7.30 -8.53
CA GLY A 110 -6.17 -6.42 -8.60
C GLY A 110 -6.68 -6.22 -10.04
N TYR A 111 -5.79 -6.16 -11.01
CA TYR A 111 -6.14 -6.07 -12.43
C TYR A 111 -6.79 -7.35 -12.97
N LEU A 112 -6.32 -8.52 -12.53
CA LEU A 112 -6.87 -9.83 -12.89
C LEU A 112 -8.25 -10.08 -12.27
N VAL A 113 -8.44 -9.69 -11.00
CA VAL A 113 -9.61 -10.10 -10.21
C VAL A 113 -10.75 -9.08 -10.30
N TRP A 114 -10.47 -7.78 -10.29
CA TRP A 114 -11.50 -6.75 -10.12
C TRP A 114 -11.77 -5.90 -11.36
N ASN A 115 -10.93 -6.00 -12.39
CA ASN A 115 -11.04 -5.17 -13.58
C ASN A 115 -11.56 -5.99 -14.76
N THR A 116 -12.18 -5.27 -15.69
CA THR A 116 -12.60 -5.83 -16.97
C THR A 116 -11.39 -6.07 -17.86
N VAL A 117 -11.51 -7.02 -18.79
CA VAL A 117 -10.43 -7.37 -19.70
C VAL A 117 -10.02 -6.15 -20.53
N GLY A 118 -8.71 -5.88 -20.63
CA GLY A 118 -8.16 -4.80 -21.46
C GLY A 118 -8.39 -3.38 -20.95
N ARG A 119 -8.77 -3.20 -19.68
CA ARG A 119 -9.00 -1.86 -19.10
C ARG A 119 -7.71 -1.04 -19.06
N GLU A 120 -7.79 0.24 -19.42
CA GLU A 120 -6.65 1.18 -19.47
C GLU A 120 -6.15 1.63 -18.09
N ARG A 121 -6.91 1.37 -17.03
CA ARG A 121 -6.53 1.73 -15.66
C ARG A 121 -6.95 0.65 -14.67
N ILE A 122 -6.06 0.36 -13.73
CA ILE A 122 -6.32 -0.54 -12.62
C ILE A 122 -7.10 0.21 -11.54
N SER A 123 -8.28 -0.30 -11.21
CA SER A 123 -9.14 0.23 -10.14
C SER A 123 -9.33 -0.79 -9.01
N GLY A 124 -9.80 -0.33 -7.85
CA GLY A 124 -10.10 -1.18 -6.70
C GLY A 124 -8.89 -1.53 -5.81
N ILE A 125 -7.69 -1.08 -6.17
CA ILE A 125 -6.50 -1.23 -5.33
C ILE A 125 -6.57 -0.25 -4.17
N GLN A 126 -6.36 -0.77 -2.97
CA GLN A 126 -6.29 0.01 -1.74
C GLN A 126 -4.87 0.01 -1.19
N GLY A 127 -4.45 1.12 -0.60
CA GLY A 127 -3.12 1.29 -0.03
C GLY A 127 -2.71 0.23 0.99
N ARG A 128 -3.68 -0.27 1.77
CA ARG A 128 -3.49 -1.36 2.73
C ARG A 128 -2.93 -2.65 2.15
N TYR A 129 -3.10 -2.89 0.84
CA TYR A 129 -2.54 -4.08 0.20
C TYR A 129 -1.01 -4.03 0.13
N PHE A 130 -0.40 -2.84 0.27
CA PHE A 130 1.03 -2.66 0.30
C PHE A 130 1.62 -2.66 1.72
N LEU A 131 0.80 -2.86 2.77
CA LEU A 131 1.29 -2.94 4.16
C LEU A 131 2.43 -3.96 4.36
N PRO A 132 2.36 -5.19 3.80
CA PRO A 132 3.45 -6.16 3.93
C PRO A 132 4.76 -5.72 3.25
N VAL A 133 4.69 -4.82 2.27
CA VAL A 133 5.87 -4.33 1.54
C VAL A 133 6.70 -3.38 2.42
N VAL A 134 6.09 -2.70 3.38
CA VAL A 134 6.77 -1.64 4.15
C VAL A 134 7.84 -2.14 5.11
N PRO A 135 7.61 -3.14 5.99
CA PRO A 135 8.67 -3.70 6.81
C PRO A 135 9.83 -4.21 5.95
N THR A 136 9.49 -4.83 4.82
CA THR A 136 10.44 -5.36 3.85
C THR A 136 11.26 -4.26 3.18
N LEU A 137 10.63 -3.13 2.83
CA LEU A 137 11.30 -1.94 2.31
C LEU A 137 12.24 -1.33 3.35
N LEU A 138 11.82 -1.27 4.61
CA LEU A 138 12.62 -0.74 5.71
C LEU A 138 13.88 -1.58 5.95
N LEU A 139 13.80 -2.91 5.80
CA LEU A 139 14.97 -3.81 5.85
C LEU A 139 15.90 -3.67 4.63
N ALA A 140 15.34 -3.32 3.46
CA ALA A 140 16.10 -3.17 2.23
C ALA A 140 16.93 -1.88 2.19
N VAL A 141 16.42 -0.81 2.81
CA VAL A 141 17.13 0.48 2.90
C VAL A 141 18.31 0.33 3.87
N PRO A 142 19.54 0.72 3.46
CA PRO A 142 20.70 0.66 4.35
C PRO A 142 20.42 1.45 5.63
N SER A 143 20.74 0.84 6.78
CA SER A 143 20.45 1.33 8.13
C SER A 143 20.48 2.86 8.22
N VAL A 144 19.31 3.49 8.19
CA VAL A 144 19.19 4.95 8.40
C VAL A 144 19.69 5.31 9.80
N GLY A 145 19.71 4.32 10.70
CA GLY A 145 20.31 4.39 12.02
C GLY A 145 21.77 4.85 12.07
N ARG A 146 22.58 4.64 11.02
CA ARG A 146 23.95 5.19 10.94
C ARG A 146 23.97 6.72 10.81
N TRP A 147 22.89 7.28 10.29
CA TRP A 147 22.65 8.72 10.16
C TRP A 147 21.78 9.25 11.31
N ALA A 148 21.41 8.42 12.28
CA ALA A 148 20.62 8.87 13.42
C ALA A 148 21.45 9.86 14.24
N PRO A 149 20.91 11.07 14.53
CA PRO A 149 21.60 12.03 15.36
C PRO A 149 21.91 11.44 16.74
N GLN A 150 23.07 11.75 17.30
CA GLN A 150 23.53 11.24 18.60
C GLN A 150 22.49 11.48 19.71
N LEU A 151 21.69 12.54 19.60
CA LEU A 151 20.57 12.86 20.48
C LEU A 151 19.52 11.74 20.58
N VAL A 152 19.19 11.08 19.45
CA VAL A 152 18.23 9.97 19.41
C VAL A 152 18.80 8.71 20.05
N ARG A 153 20.12 8.49 19.91
CA ARG A 153 20.82 7.33 20.52
C ARG A 153 20.97 7.48 22.03
N HIS A 154 21.34 8.65 22.53
CA HIS A 154 21.48 8.89 23.97
C HIS A 154 20.12 9.01 24.70
N GLY A 155 19.08 9.47 24.01
CA GLY A 155 17.71 9.55 24.52
C GLY A 155 16.82 8.34 24.18
N ALA A 156 17.39 7.23 23.70
CA ALA A 156 16.65 6.10 23.14
C ALA A 156 15.41 5.65 23.94
N PRO A 157 15.45 5.48 25.28
CA PRO A 157 14.25 5.09 26.03
C PRO A 157 13.17 6.18 26.05
N ALA A 158 13.55 7.45 26.18
CA ALA A 158 12.58 8.56 26.16
C ALA A 158 11.94 8.74 24.77
N VAL A 159 12.73 8.59 23.71
CA VAL A 159 12.22 8.62 22.32
C VAL A 159 11.29 7.44 22.06
N ALA A 160 11.65 6.23 22.51
CA ALA A 160 10.80 5.05 22.38
C ALA A 160 9.44 5.23 23.08
N VAL A 161 9.44 5.76 24.32
CA VAL A 161 8.21 6.07 25.06
C VAL A 161 7.37 7.11 24.30
N GLY A 162 7.99 8.15 23.74
CA GLY A 162 7.28 9.16 22.94
C GLY A 162 6.67 8.60 21.65
N VAL A 163 7.36 7.69 20.97
CA VAL A 163 6.87 6.98 19.78
C VAL A 163 5.68 6.09 20.14
N VAL A 164 5.80 5.29 21.21
CA VAL A 164 4.72 4.43 21.69
C VAL A 164 3.50 5.28 22.04
N ALA A 165 3.65 6.32 22.86
CA ALA A 165 2.55 7.19 23.26
C ALA A 165 1.85 7.86 22.06
N SER A 166 2.62 8.33 21.08
CA SER A 166 2.10 8.93 19.85
C SER A 166 1.33 7.91 18.99
N ALA A 167 1.82 6.68 18.91
CA ALA A 167 1.15 5.59 18.21
C ALA A 167 -0.16 5.18 18.91
N THR A 168 -0.18 5.08 20.25
CA THR A 168 -1.41 4.78 21.01
C THR A 168 -2.45 5.88 20.86
N LEU A 169 -2.02 7.15 20.91
CA LEU A 169 -2.90 8.29 20.68
C LEU A 169 -3.46 8.27 19.26
N GLY A 170 -2.62 8.02 18.25
CA GLY A 170 -3.05 7.88 16.86
C GLY A 170 -4.08 6.77 16.67
N LEU A 171 -3.89 5.61 17.34
CA LEU A 171 -4.84 4.51 17.31
C LEU A 171 -6.17 4.88 17.99
N ALA A 172 -6.13 5.57 19.14
CA ALA A 172 -7.33 6.03 19.84
C ALA A 172 -8.13 7.03 18.99
N VAL A 173 -7.45 7.98 18.32
CA VAL A 173 -8.08 8.93 17.39
C VAL A 173 -8.67 8.20 16.18
N ALA A 174 -7.94 7.22 15.62
CA ALA A 174 -8.45 6.40 14.51
C ALA A 174 -9.73 5.65 14.90
N LEU A 175 -9.74 5.00 16.07
CA LEU A 175 -10.92 4.33 16.63
C LEU A 175 -12.08 5.32 16.82
N TYR A 176 -11.83 6.50 17.39
CA TYR A 176 -12.84 7.53 17.54
C TYR A 176 -13.43 7.97 16.20
N CYS A 177 -12.60 8.22 15.18
CA CYS A 177 -13.07 8.58 13.84
C CYS A 177 -13.91 7.46 13.19
N VAL A 178 -13.53 6.19 13.38
CA VAL A 178 -14.29 5.05 12.88
C VAL A 178 -15.66 4.99 13.55
N VAL A 179 -15.68 5.04 14.88
CA VAL A 179 -16.92 4.98 15.66
C VAL A 179 -17.85 6.14 15.27
N ARG A 180 -17.34 7.38 15.23
CA ARG A 180 -18.11 8.54 14.82
C ARG A 180 -18.65 8.40 13.38
N GLY A 181 -17.81 7.95 12.44
CA GLY A 181 -18.23 7.73 11.05
C GLY A 181 -19.35 6.70 10.91
N PHE A 182 -19.40 5.67 11.77
CA PHE A 182 -20.52 4.73 11.80
C PHE A 182 -21.80 5.34 12.35
N TYR A 183 -21.71 6.18 13.38
CA TYR A 183 -22.88 6.83 13.98
C TYR A 183 -23.46 7.95 13.12
N ASP A 184 -22.61 8.75 12.45
CA ASP A 184 -23.05 9.83 11.55
C ASP A 184 -23.76 9.29 10.28
N CYS A 185 -23.52 8.03 9.88
CA CYS A 185 -24.26 7.36 8.79
C CYS A 185 -25.57 6.70 9.23
N ALA A 186 -25.83 6.60 10.54
CA ALA A 186 -27.02 5.95 11.10
C ALA A 186 -28.16 6.93 11.44
N SER A 187 -27.92 8.23 11.32
CA SER A 187 -28.90 9.33 11.50
C SER A 187 -29.31 9.95 10.18
#